data_AF-A0A7D6VDL8-F1
#
_entry.id   AF-A0A7D6VDL8-F1
#
_cell.length_a   1.000
_cell.length_b   1.000
_cell.length_c   1.000
_cell.angle_alpha   90.00
_cell.angle_beta   90.00
_cell.angle_gamma   90.00
#
_symmetry.space_group_name_H-M   'P 1'
#
loop_
_entity.id
_entity.type
_entity.pdbx_description
1 polymer ?
#
loop_
_entity_poly.entity_id
_entity_poly.type
_entity_poly.pdbx_seq_one_letter_code
_entity_poly.pdbx_strand_id
1 'polypeptide(L)'
;MVATTLAATALMAGCGGTTTTAGTDSSSSGKSNVFAYTSQKEVVVADGMNVLAREGGSFDLRAALTFTSDAKFVFWNEGSSSDGTVVTLSADSSGQGSRISCGCRSAVPIGGSEIAWLQSSGKTTEPDAVMRVDISVPNPKPTVWRTIPAAGDRTPAPGEYWIRRNHLLAAHSGNLLLSRTDTRTSDSLAINEPFMVSADGTLKEFGPIENTNRYISAATISPDGRFAALVSNTAVIPDKCDRAIVSLIDLSSGAPIQNTTPAVEGCSYARFIRWDNETGPSVTIQRSTETDSGSSTARWQYDQRWSQLPEKTITDTAKTTAGATVELATTDASGNTSVFFVKDGQRQEIAKNGFVIAVPSNR
;
A
#
# COMPACT_ATOMS: atom_id res chain seq x y z
N MET A 1 93.68 -12.99 -16.82
CA MET A 1 93.29 -14.37 -16.41
C MET A 1 91.91 -14.67 -17.01
N VAL A 2 91.58 -15.95 -17.18
CA VAL A 2 90.22 -16.57 -17.23
C VAL A 2 89.05 -15.56 -17.26
N ALA A 3 88.33 -15.28 -18.35
CA ALA A 3 87.70 -16.11 -19.39
C ALA A 3 86.50 -16.95 -18.89
N THR A 4 85.27 -16.58 -19.28
CA THR A 4 84.08 -17.44 -19.51
C THR A 4 83.03 -16.61 -20.30
N THR A 5 82.12 -17.27 -21.03
CA THR A 5 81.25 -16.70 -22.08
C THR A 5 79.76 -17.03 -21.82
N LEU A 6 78.86 -16.54 -22.70
CA LEU A 6 77.43 -16.93 -22.88
C LEU A 6 76.42 -16.22 -21.93
N ALA A 7 75.17 -15.90 -22.32
CA ALA A 7 74.46 -16.11 -23.60
C ALA A 7 73.51 -14.94 -23.96
N ALA A 8 72.87 -15.01 -25.15
CA ALA A 8 71.67 -14.25 -25.52
C ALA A 8 70.41 -14.84 -24.81
N THR A 9 69.15 -14.40 -24.95
CA THR A 9 68.38 -13.56 -25.92
C THR A 9 67.12 -13.05 -25.15
N ALA A 10 66.19 -12.18 -25.57
CA ALA A 10 65.84 -11.50 -26.84
C ALA A 10 65.03 -10.20 -26.54
N LEU A 11 64.43 -9.57 -27.56
CA LEU A 11 63.38 -8.56 -27.39
C LEU A 11 61.98 -9.20 -27.33
N MET A 12 61.08 -8.58 -26.56
CA MET A 12 59.65 -8.49 -26.88
C MET A 12 59.13 -7.13 -26.42
N ALA A 13 58.59 -6.34 -27.36
CA ALA A 13 57.89 -5.10 -27.04
C ALA A 13 56.40 -5.39 -26.88
N GLY A 14 55.81 -4.98 -25.75
CA GLY A 14 54.38 -5.16 -25.47
C GLY A 14 53.74 -3.85 -25.04
N CYS A 15 52.82 -3.32 -25.86
CA CYS A 15 52.05 -2.13 -25.52
C CYS A 15 50.98 -2.47 -24.47
N GLY A 16 51.39 -2.49 -23.20
CA GLY A 16 50.49 -2.59 -22.05
C GLY A 16 49.65 -1.31 -21.91
N GLY A 17 48.56 -1.22 -22.67
CA GLY A 17 47.59 -0.14 -22.51
C GLY A 17 47.00 -0.18 -21.11
N THR A 18 47.12 0.92 -20.36
CA THR A 18 46.47 1.06 -19.06
C THR A 18 44.96 1.04 -19.24
N THR A 19 44.32 -0.10 -18.98
CA THR A 19 42.87 -0.19 -18.82
C THR A 19 42.47 0.67 -17.63
N THR A 20 41.99 1.88 -17.91
CA THR A 20 41.28 2.71 -16.95
C THR A 20 40.05 1.94 -16.51
N THR A 21 40.13 1.27 -15.36
CA THR A 21 38.99 0.58 -14.75
C THR A 21 37.92 1.63 -14.49
N ALA A 22 36.89 1.64 -15.34
CA ALA A 22 35.74 2.51 -15.12
C ALA A 22 35.12 2.13 -13.78
N GLY A 23 35.13 3.07 -12.83
CA GLY A 23 34.34 2.93 -11.61
C GLY A 23 32.88 2.88 -12.04
N THR A 24 32.23 1.73 -11.89
CA THR A 24 30.80 1.60 -12.12
C THR A 24 30.08 2.25 -10.93
N ASP A 25 30.04 3.58 -10.92
CA ASP A 25 29.23 4.37 -9.99
C ASP A 25 27.74 4.17 -10.31
N SER A 26 27.22 2.98 -9.98
CA SER A 26 25.80 2.62 -10.06
C SER A 26 25.01 3.28 -8.91
N SER A 27 25.32 4.53 -8.62
CA SER A 27 24.68 5.40 -7.62
C SER A 27 23.95 6.58 -8.27
N SER A 28 23.57 6.43 -9.55
CA SER A 28 22.51 7.26 -10.12
C SER A 28 21.21 6.96 -9.38
N SER A 29 20.88 7.76 -8.36
CA SER A 29 19.53 7.93 -7.82
C SER A 29 18.64 8.66 -8.84
N GLY A 30 18.68 8.18 -10.08
CA GLY A 30 18.01 8.75 -11.23
C GLY A 30 16.52 8.49 -11.13
N LYS A 31 15.74 9.53 -11.41
CA LYS A 31 14.28 9.43 -11.42
C LYS A 31 13.83 8.32 -12.37
N SER A 32 13.23 7.27 -11.82
CA SER A 32 12.76 6.10 -12.55
C SER A 32 11.26 6.21 -12.84
N ASN A 33 10.85 5.63 -13.96
CA ASN A 33 9.44 5.45 -14.30
C ASN A 33 8.92 4.10 -13.74
N VAL A 34 9.53 3.56 -12.68
CA VAL A 34 9.06 2.37 -11.96
C VAL A 34 7.67 2.58 -11.38
N PHE A 35 6.83 1.58 -11.62
CA PHE A 35 5.52 1.38 -11.01
C PHE A 35 5.26 -0.13 -10.92
N ALA A 36 4.20 -0.49 -10.22
CA ALA A 36 3.72 -1.86 -10.19
C ALA A 36 2.20 -1.88 -10.36
N TYR A 37 1.68 -2.99 -10.88
CA TYR A 37 0.25 -3.20 -11.09
C TYR A 37 -0.15 -4.65 -10.85
N THR A 38 -1.44 -4.89 -10.69
CA THR A 38 -1.99 -6.22 -10.44
C THR A 38 -3.05 -6.59 -11.48
N SER A 39 -3.08 -7.87 -11.85
CA SER A 39 -4.20 -8.51 -12.54
C SER A 39 -4.90 -9.50 -11.61
N GLN A 40 -5.89 -10.25 -12.10
CA GLN A 40 -6.48 -11.38 -11.35
C GLN A 40 -5.50 -12.53 -11.05
N LYS A 41 -4.33 -12.57 -11.71
CA LYS A 41 -3.45 -13.75 -11.75
C LYS A 41 -1.97 -13.45 -11.50
N GLU A 42 -1.54 -12.20 -11.57
CA GLU A 42 -0.15 -11.81 -11.37
C GLU A 42 0.00 -10.37 -10.83
N VAL A 43 1.05 -10.16 -10.04
CA VAL A 43 1.67 -8.84 -9.83
C VAL A 43 2.74 -8.64 -10.88
N VAL A 44 2.88 -7.42 -11.39
CA VAL A 44 3.94 -7.03 -12.33
C VAL A 44 4.57 -5.72 -11.87
N VAL A 45 5.91 -5.64 -11.93
CA VAL A 45 6.69 -4.40 -11.76
C VAL A 45 7.31 -4.02 -13.10
N ALA A 46 7.28 -2.74 -13.47
CA ALA A 46 7.77 -2.25 -14.75
C ALA A 46 8.36 -0.84 -14.64
N ASP A 47 9.39 -0.53 -15.45
CA ASP A 47 9.86 0.84 -15.69
C ASP A 47 9.41 1.29 -17.09
N GLY A 48 8.40 2.16 -17.12
CA GLY A 48 7.72 2.57 -18.33
C GLY A 48 7.06 1.40 -19.06
N MET A 49 7.57 1.05 -20.24
CA MET A 49 7.04 -0.07 -21.03
C MET A 49 7.78 -1.40 -20.80
N ASN A 50 8.82 -1.42 -19.95
CA ASN A 50 9.64 -2.60 -19.71
C ASN A 50 9.21 -3.31 -18.42
N VAL A 51 8.75 -4.56 -18.52
CA VAL A 51 8.51 -5.41 -17.35
C VAL A 51 9.84 -5.83 -16.73
N LEU A 52 10.03 -5.52 -15.45
CA LEU A 52 11.21 -5.89 -14.66
C LEU A 52 11.00 -7.25 -13.98
N ALA A 53 9.87 -7.42 -13.29
CA ALA A 53 9.52 -8.61 -12.54
C ALA A 53 8.02 -8.94 -12.67
N ARG A 54 7.67 -10.21 -12.52
CA ARG A 54 6.28 -10.67 -12.39
C ARG A 54 6.20 -11.89 -11.48
N GLU A 55 5.09 -12.02 -10.75
CA GLU A 55 4.83 -13.16 -9.87
C GLU A 55 3.37 -13.57 -9.95
N GLY A 56 3.12 -14.86 -10.18
CA GLY A 56 1.76 -15.40 -10.29
C GLY A 56 1.15 -15.69 -8.92
N GLY A 57 -0.18 -15.61 -8.80
CA GLY A 57 -0.86 -15.86 -7.53
C GLY A 57 -2.38 -15.65 -7.57
N SER A 58 -3.02 -15.70 -6.40
CA SER A 58 -4.46 -15.50 -6.21
C SER A 58 -4.73 -14.46 -5.13
N PHE A 59 -5.10 -13.25 -5.54
CA PHE A 59 -4.94 -12.05 -4.73
C PHE A 59 -6.26 -11.34 -4.42
N ASP A 60 -6.36 -10.70 -3.25
CA ASP A 60 -7.50 -9.85 -2.92
C ASP A 60 -7.40 -8.51 -3.65
N LEU A 61 -8.22 -8.34 -4.70
CA LEU A 61 -8.27 -7.14 -5.54
C LEU A 61 -8.72 -5.86 -4.80
N ARG A 62 -9.05 -5.96 -3.50
CA ARG A 62 -9.36 -4.85 -2.59
C ARG A 62 -8.15 -4.44 -1.73
N ALA A 63 -7.13 -5.28 -1.62
CA ALA A 63 -5.92 -4.97 -0.87
C ALA A 63 -4.99 -4.07 -1.70
N ALA A 64 -4.35 -3.09 -1.07
CA ALA A 64 -3.45 -2.17 -1.75
C ALA A 64 -2.10 -2.84 -2.10
N LEU A 65 -1.67 -2.68 -3.36
CA LEU A 65 -0.29 -2.95 -3.77
C LEU A 65 0.61 -1.82 -3.23
N THR A 66 1.72 -2.16 -2.58
CA THR A 66 2.49 -1.18 -1.80
C THR A 66 4.00 -1.31 -2.03
N PHE A 67 4.70 -0.19 -2.19
CA PHE A 67 6.17 -0.15 -2.28
C PHE A 67 6.83 -0.04 -0.90
N THR A 68 8.06 -0.54 -0.76
CA THR A 68 8.93 -0.24 0.38
C THR A 68 9.31 1.24 0.42
N SER A 69 9.73 1.73 1.59
CA SER A 69 10.08 3.15 1.77
C SER A 69 11.35 3.59 1.02
N ASP A 70 12.17 2.64 0.57
CA ASP A 70 13.33 2.84 -0.32
C ASP A 70 13.04 2.51 -1.79
N ALA A 71 11.77 2.24 -2.14
CA ALA A 71 11.30 1.87 -3.48
C ALA A 71 11.86 0.57 -4.09
N LYS A 72 12.74 -0.17 -3.40
CA LYS A 72 13.43 -1.35 -3.95
C LYS A 72 12.54 -2.55 -4.17
N PHE A 73 11.43 -2.65 -3.44
CA PHE A 73 10.51 -3.77 -3.54
C PHE A 73 9.06 -3.28 -3.59
N VAL A 74 8.22 -4.05 -4.27
CA VAL A 74 6.77 -4.00 -4.08
C VAL A 74 6.34 -5.23 -3.27
N PHE A 75 5.27 -5.09 -2.50
CA PHE A 75 4.65 -6.19 -1.77
C PHE A 75 3.12 -6.10 -1.77
N TRP A 76 2.47 -7.24 -1.56
CA TRP A 76 1.01 -7.40 -1.50
C TRP A 76 0.62 -8.60 -0.63
N ASN A 77 -0.63 -8.67 -0.18
CA ASN A 77 -1.15 -9.80 0.57
C ASN A 77 -1.88 -10.77 -0.37
N GLU A 78 -1.41 -12.01 -0.42
CA GLU A 78 -2.05 -13.16 -1.08
C GLU A 78 -2.88 -13.97 -0.06
N GLY A 79 -3.99 -14.55 -0.54
CA GLY A 79 -4.92 -15.32 0.28
C GLY A 79 -5.98 -14.48 1.01
N SER A 80 -6.79 -15.15 1.83
CA SER A 80 -7.84 -14.53 2.66
C SER A 80 -7.41 -14.42 4.13
N SER A 81 -8.23 -13.76 4.95
CA SER A 81 -7.81 -13.06 6.18
C SER A 81 -7.28 -13.88 7.36
N SER A 82 -7.20 -15.22 7.28
CA SER A 82 -6.65 -16.10 8.32
C SER A 82 -5.21 -16.54 8.02
N ASP A 83 -4.96 -17.00 6.80
CA ASP A 83 -3.74 -17.70 6.39
C ASP A 83 -2.86 -16.82 5.48
N GLY A 84 -3.02 -15.51 5.62
CA GLY A 84 -2.44 -14.50 4.74
C GLY A 84 -0.93 -14.64 4.58
N THR A 85 -0.47 -14.41 3.36
CA THR A 85 0.94 -14.48 2.97
C THR A 85 1.32 -13.17 2.27
N VAL A 86 2.43 -12.55 2.65
CA VAL A 86 2.96 -11.41 1.91
C VAL A 86 3.79 -11.94 0.73
N VAL A 87 3.44 -11.52 -0.48
CA VAL A 87 4.23 -11.72 -1.69
C VAL A 87 5.08 -10.47 -1.90
N THR A 88 6.37 -10.63 -2.20
CA THR A 88 7.29 -9.52 -2.48
C THR A 88 7.99 -9.69 -3.82
N LEU A 89 8.19 -8.61 -4.58
CA LEU A 89 8.95 -8.62 -5.83
C LEU A 89 9.99 -7.48 -5.79
N SER A 90 11.17 -7.71 -6.38
CA SER A 90 12.14 -6.64 -6.62
C SER A 90 11.61 -5.64 -7.64
N ALA A 91 12.01 -4.37 -7.49
CA ALA A 91 11.72 -3.28 -8.41
C ALA A 91 12.94 -2.76 -9.16
N ASP A 92 14.15 -3.32 -8.92
CA ASP A 92 15.38 -2.97 -9.65
C ASP A 92 15.93 -4.10 -10.55
N SER A 93 15.40 -5.33 -10.41
CA SER A 93 16.00 -6.53 -10.99
C SER A 93 14.97 -7.61 -11.32
N SER A 94 15.29 -8.40 -12.35
CA SER A 94 14.47 -9.56 -12.76
C SER A 94 14.66 -10.73 -11.79
N GLY A 95 13.70 -10.90 -10.88
CA GLY A 95 13.67 -11.99 -9.90
C GLY A 95 12.31 -12.67 -9.83
N GLN A 96 12.28 -13.88 -9.26
CA GLN A 96 11.04 -14.51 -8.78
C GLN A 96 10.57 -13.80 -7.50
N GLY A 97 9.26 -13.80 -7.25
CA GLY A 97 8.72 -13.24 -6.02
C GLY A 97 9.06 -14.11 -4.80
N SER A 98 9.26 -13.47 -3.64
CA SER A 98 9.36 -14.17 -2.35
C SER A 98 8.00 -14.24 -1.67
N ARG A 99 7.81 -15.23 -0.78
CA ARG A 99 6.57 -15.43 -0.02
C ARG A 99 6.88 -15.55 1.47
N ILE A 100 6.22 -14.72 2.27
CA ILE A 100 6.37 -14.67 3.72
C ILE A 100 5.00 -14.99 4.34
N SER A 101 4.84 -16.21 4.85
CA SER A 101 3.63 -16.57 5.59
C SER A 101 3.55 -15.72 6.86
N CYS A 102 2.45 -14.97 7.01
CA CYS A 102 2.31 -13.97 8.06
C CYS A 102 1.06 -14.17 8.94
N GLY A 103 0.07 -14.94 8.47
CA GLY A 103 -1.25 -15.05 9.12
C GLY A 103 -2.00 -13.71 9.15
N CYS A 104 -1.70 -12.82 8.21
CA CYS A 104 -1.98 -11.39 8.32
C CYS A 104 -2.89 -10.86 7.21
N ARG A 105 -3.85 -10.02 7.61
CA ARG A 105 -4.81 -9.37 6.69
C ARG A 105 -4.20 -8.17 5.93
N SER A 106 -3.21 -7.51 6.50
CA SER A 106 -2.52 -6.36 5.93
C SER A 106 -1.05 -6.34 6.35
N ALA A 107 -0.19 -5.80 5.48
CA ALA A 107 1.18 -5.38 5.80
C ALA A 107 1.38 -3.92 5.37
N VAL A 108 2.33 -3.22 6.01
CA VAL A 108 2.63 -1.80 5.78
C VAL A 108 4.16 -1.57 5.75
N PRO A 109 4.68 -0.58 4.99
CA PRO A 109 6.12 -0.29 4.94
C PRO A 109 6.53 0.56 6.15
N ILE A 110 7.56 0.18 6.88
CA ILE A 110 7.94 0.87 8.13
C ILE A 110 9.24 1.70 8.03
N GLY A 111 10.14 1.36 7.12
CA GLY A 111 11.37 2.11 6.84
C GLY A 111 12.34 1.30 5.96
N GLY A 112 13.04 1.95 5.02
CA GLY A 112 13.86 1.22 4.04
C GLY A 112 13.08 0.08 3.35
N SER A 113 13.68 -1.11 3.32
CA SER A 113 13.10 -2.38 2.88
C SER A 113 12.35 -3.16 3.99
N GLU A 114 12.16 -2.58 5.19
CA GLU A 114 11.36 -3.22 6.24
C GLU A 114 9.85 -3.02 6.04
N ILE A 115 9.09 -4.11 6.22
CA ILE A 115 7.63 -4.12 6.30
C ILE A 115 7.18 -4.69 7.66
N ALA A 116 5.95 -4.38 8.06
CA ALA A 116 5.33 -4.90 9.27
C ALA A 116 3.86 -5.30 9.09
N TRP A 117 3.38 -6.21 9.92
CA TRP A 117 1.96 -6.58 10.05
C TRP A 117 1.56 -6.75 11.51
N LEU A 118 0.26 -6.75 11.78
CA LEU A 118 -0.25 -7.20 13.07
C LEU A 118 -0.45 -8.72 13.04
N GLN A 119 0.19 -9.43 13.97
CA GLN A 119 -0.15 -10.79 14.35
C GLN A 119 -1.02 -10.73 15.61
N SER A 120 -2.26 -11.18 15.51
CA SER A 120 -3.15 -11.15 16.68
C SER A 120 -2.88 -12.31 17.65
N SER A 121 -3.05 -12.07 18.94
CA SER A 121 -2.99 -13.10 19.98
C SER A 121 -4.16 -14.09 19.91
N GLY A 122 -5.27 -13.68 19.29
CA GLY A 122 -6.54 -14.42 19.29
C GLY A 122 -7.27 -14.43 20.64
N LYS A 123 -6.74 -13.79 21.69
CA LYS A 123 -7.35 -13.71 23.02
C LYS A 123 -7.44 -12.25 23.48
N THR A 124 -8.62 -11.81 23.93
CA THR A 124 -8.84 -10.42 24.38
C THR A 124 -7.95 -9.98 25.53
N THR A 125 -7.41 -10.93 26.32
CA THR A 125 -6.53 -10.69 27.47
C THR A 125 -5.04 -10.69 27.15
N GLU A 126 -4.64 -10.99 25.91
CA GLU A 126 -3.23 -11.07 25.51
C GLU A 126 -2.92 -10.01 24.43
N PRO A 127 -1.81 -9.25 24.55
CA PRO A 127 -1.48 -8.19 23.61
C PRO A 127 -1.23 -8.74 22.21
N ASP A 128 -1.75 -8.05 21.18
CA ASP A 128 -1.38 -8.33 19.79
C ASP A 128 0.09 -7.92 19.55
N ALA A 129 0.78 -8.59 18.63
CA ALA A 129 2.16 -8.29 18.27
C ALA A 129 2.24 -7.61 16.90
N VAL A 130 3.00 -6.52 16.80
CA VAL A 130 3.47 -6.03 15.50
C VAL A 130 4.73 -6.80 15.14
N MET A 131 4.63 -7.60 14.09
CA MET A 131 5.76 -8.32 13.50
C MET A 131 6.40 -7.45 12.43
N ARG A 132 7.73 -7.52 12.30
CA ARG A 132 8.48 -6.88 11.21
C ARG A 132 9.40 -7.86 10.50
N VAL A 133 9.77 -7.51 9.27
CA VAL A 133 10.76 -8.24 8.48
C VAL A 133 11.43 -7.29 7.48
N ASP A 134 12.76 -7.41 7.32
CA ASP A 134 13.50 -6.79 6.22
C ASP A 134 13.47 -7.73 5.01
N ILE A 135 12.85 -7.31 3.92
CA ILE A 135 12.67 -8.16 2.72
C ILE A 135 13.84 -8.08 1.74
N SER A 136 14.88 -7.28 2.04
CA SER A 136 16.15 -7.28 1.30
C SER A 136 17.07 -8.44 1.70
N VAL A 137 16.83 -9.06 2.86
CA VAL A 137 17.62 -10.20 3.37
C VAL A 137 17.13 -11.52 2.77
N PRO A 138 18.00 -12.37 2.20
CA PRO A 138 17.59 -13.69 1.69
C PRO A 138 17.01 -14.61 2.78
N ASN A 139 15.87 -15.25 2.49
CA ASN A 139 15.10 -16.09 3.43
C ASN A 139 14.80 -15.36 4.76
N PRO A 140 14.14 -14.19 4.71
CA PRO A 140 14.07 -13.29 5.84
C PRO A 140 13.13 -13.83 6.92
N LYS A 141 13.49 -13.65 8.19
CA LYS A 141 12.75 -14.18 9.33
C LYS A 141 11.95 -13.08 10.04
N PRO A 142 10.63 -13.22 10.20
CA PRO A 142 9.83 -12.27 10.97
C PRO A 142 10.28 -12.20 12.42
N THR A 143 10.26 -11.00 13.00
CA THR A 143 10.56 -10.76 14.42
C THR A 143 9.48 -9.89 15.05
N VAL A 144 9.24 -10.07 16.36
CA VAL A 144 8.39 -9.14 17.11
C VAL A 144 9.09 -7.79 17.17
N TRP A 145 8.43 -6.74 16.70
CA TRP A 145 8.92 -5.36 16.78
C TRP A 145 8.40 -4.65 18.03
N ARG A 146 7.10 -4.73 18.27
CA ARG A 146 6.39 -4.10 19.39
C ARG A 146 5.19 -4.96 19.81
N THR A 147 4.83 -4.92 21.08
CA THR A 147 3.50 -5.36 21.56
C THR A 147 2.54 -4.19 21.52
N ILE A 148 1.35 -4.37 20.95
CA ILE A 148 0.23 -3.44 21.10
C ILE A 148 -0.42 -3.74 22.46
N PRO A 149 -0.61 -2.76 23.36
CA PRO A 149 -1.31 -2.98 24.61
C PRO A 149 -2.68 -3.64 24.40
N ALA A 150 -3.08 -4.54 25.29
CA ALA A 150 -4.46 -5.02 25.32
C ALA A 150 -5.40 -3.81 25.45
N ALA A 151 -6.33 -3.71 24.51
CA ALA A 151 -7.18 -2.54 24.37
C ALA A 151 -8.13 -2.38 25.57
N GLY A 152 -8.14 -1.18 26.16
CA GLY A 152 -8.91 -0.88 27.37
C GLY A 152 -10.40 -1.23 27.24
N ASP A 153 -10.98 -1.77 28.31
CA ASP A 153 -12.31 -2.36 28.26
C ASP A 153 -13.44 -1.32 28.19
N ARG A 154 -13.90 -1.10 26.96
CA ARG A 154 -15.26 -0.63 26.71
C ARG A 154 -16.23 -1.75 27.09
N THR A 155 -16.90 -1.62 28.23
CA THR A 155 -17.90 -2.58 28.72
C THR A 155 -19.13 -2.61 27.80
N PRO A 156 -19.56 -3.77 27.30
CA PRO A 156 -20.82 -3.92 26.57
C PRO A 156 -22.05 -3.50 27.38
N ALA A 157 -23.16 -3.17 26.69
CA ALA A 157 -24.44 -3.10 27.37
C ALA A 157 -24.90 -4.52 27.82
N PRO A 158 -25.67 -4.66 28.91
CA PRO A 158 -26.11 -5.97 29.39
C PRO A 158 -26.83 -6.79 28.32
N GLY A 159 -26.28 -7.95 27.98
CA GLY A 159 -26.81 -8.85 26.94
C GLY A 159 -26.16 -8.69 25.55
N GLU A 160 -25.32 -7.68 25.33
CA GLU A 160 -24.54 -7.56 24.10
C GLU A 160 -23.22 -8.34 24.18
N TYR A 161 -22.84 -8.96 23.06
CA TYR A 161 -21.53 -9.58 22.87
C TYR A 161 -20.78 -8.84 21.76
N TRP A 162 -19.52 -8.52 22.04
CA TRP A 162 -18.66 -7.72 21.16
C TRP A 162 -17.35 -8.46 20.91
N ILE A 163 -16.93 -8.53 19.65
CA ILE A 163 -15.62 -9.04 19.23
C ILE A 163 -14.72 -7.83 18.99
N ARG A 164 -13.76 -7.61 19.89
CA ARG A 164 -12.70 -6.61 19.75
C ARG A 164 -11.53 -7.18 18.94
N ARG A 165 -11.02 -6.40 17.98
CA ARG A 165 -9.79 -6.71 17.22
C ARG A 165 -9.00 -5.43 16.94
N ASN A 166 -7.67 -5.50 16.99
CA ASN A 166 -6.85 -4.43 16.43
C ASN A 166 -6.58 -4.70 14.93
N HIS A 167 -6.37 -3.63 14.18
CA HIS A 167 -5.98 -3.65 12.77
C HIS A 167 -4.83 -2.66 12.55
N LEU A 168 -3.73 -3.11 11.94
CA LEU A 168 -2.66 -2.23 11.47
C LEU A 168 -3.06 -1.63 10.12
N LEU A 169 -3.15 -0.30 10.06
CA LEU A 169 -3.76 0.44 8.97
C LEU A 169 -2.72 1.10 8.05
N ALA A 170 -1.75 1.78 8.65
CA ALA A 170 -0.67 2.47 7.94
C ALA A 170 0.54 2.66 8.86
N ALA A 171 1.69 3.04 8.29
CA ALA A 171 2.88 3.41 9.03
C ALA A 171 3.61 4.58 8.34
N HIS A 172 4.27 5.43 9.13
CA HIS A 172 5.09 6.53 8.65
C HIS A 172 6.21 6.82 9.67
N SER A 173 7.47 6.85 9.23
CA SER A 173 8.65 7.24 10.02
C SER A 173 8.71 6.61 11.43
N GLY A 174 8.50 5.29 11.51
CA GLY A 174 8.52 4.53 12.77
C GLY A 174 7.26 4.62 13.63
N ASN A 175 6.31 5.50 13.29
CA ASN A 175 4.98 5.58 13.91
C ASN A 175 4.00 4.64 13.18
N LEU A 176 3.12 4.00 13.96
CA LEU A 176 2.11 3.07 13.47
C LEU A 176 0.70 3.63 13.69
N LEU A 177 -0.13 3.65 12.65
CA LEU A 177 -1.55 3.94 12.75
C LEU A 177 -2.33 2.63 12.78
N LEU A 178 -3.11 2.45 13.85
CA LEU A 178 -3.97 1.29 14.06
C LEU A 178 -5.42 1.74 14.25
N SER A 179 -6.34 0.77 14.20
CA SER A 179 -7.69 0.90 14.74
C SER A 179 -8.02 -0.27 15.62
N ARG A 180 -8.64 0.02 16.77
CA ARG A 180 -9.40 -0.92 17.57
C ARG A 180 -10.80 -0.97 16.96
N THR A 181 -11.22 -2.13 16.46
CA THR A 181 -12.57 -2.32 15.96
C THR A 181 -13.34 -3.24 16.90
N ASP A 182 -14.38 -2.68 17.51
CA ASP A 182 -15.32 -3.35 18.40
C ASP A 182 -16.57 -3.69 17.57
N THR A 183 -16.77 -4.98 17.27
CA THR A 183 -17.90 -5.45 16.43
C THR A 183 -18.96 -6.16 17.28
N ARG A 184 -20.20 -5.66 17.26
CA ARG A 184 -21.34 -6.33 17.91
C ARG A 184 -21.78 -7.57 17.13
N THR A 185 -21.89 -8.72 17.80
CA THR A 185 -22.08 -10.02 17.11
C THR A 185 -23.47 -10.27 16.53
N SER A 186 -24.50 -9.54 16.99
CA SER A 186 -25.89 -9.71 16.57
C SER A 186 -26.17 -9.22 15.14
N ASP A 187 -25.46 -8.19 14.71
CA ASP A 187 -25.78 -7.38 13.52
C ASP A 187 -24.53 -6.80 12.82
N SER A 188 -23.33 -7.23 13.25
CA SER A 188 -22.04 -6.86 12.64
C SER A 188 -21.79 -5.35 12.52
N LEU A 189 -22.40 -4.54 13.41
CA LEU A 189 -22.06 -3.13 13.54
C LEU A 189 -20.68 -3.02 14.20
N ALA A 190 -19.79 -2.29 13.53
CA ALA A 190 -18.41 -2.07 13.97
C ALA A 190 -18.20 -0.61 14.39
N ILE A 191 -17.81 -0.40 15.65
CA ILE A 191 -17.22 0.87 16.10
C ILE A 191 -15.72 0.81 15.82
N ASN A 192 -15.18 1.80 15.13
CA ASN A 192 -13.74 1.91 14.88
C ASN A 192 -13.15 3.05 15.72
N GLU A 193 -12.15 2.74 16.54
CA GLU A 193 -11.40 3.68 17.38
C GLU A 193 -9.93 3.70 16.90
N PRO A 194 -9.58 4.60 15.96
CA PRO A 194 -8.21 4.79 15.53
C PRO A 194 -7.30 5.31 16.65
N PHE A 195 -6.07 4.80 16.67
CA PHE A 195 -5.00 5.22 17.58
C PHE A 195 -3.63 5.10 16.91
N MET A 196 -2.67 5.91 17.36
CA MET A 196 -1.29 5.87 16.91
C MET A 196 -0.39 5.30 18.02
N VAL A 197 0.58 4.47 17.63
CA VAL A 197 1.70 4.05 18.48
C VAL A 197 3.00 4.61 17.89
N SER A 198 3.57 5.58 18.59
CA SER A 198 4.75 6.33 18.18
C SER A 198 6.04 5.50 18.22
N ALA A 199 7.12 6.04 17.66
CA ALA A 199 8.40 5.35 17.53
C ALA A 199 9.01 4.86 18.86
N ASP A 200 8.76 5.60 19.94
CA ASP A 200 9.14 5.39 21.35
C ASP A 200 8.19 4.45 22.11
N GLY A 201 7.06 4.06 21.51
CA GLY A 201 5.98 3.30 22.15
C GLY A 201 4.85 4.16 22.76
N THR A 202 4.94 5.49 22.70
CA THR A 202 3.87 6.39 23.20
C THR A 202 2.58 6.18 22.41
N LEU A 203 1.47 5.94 23.11
CA LEU A 203 0.16 5.70 22.50
C LEU A 203 -0.68 6.99 22.52
N LYS A 204 -1.34 7.30 21.39
CA LYS A 204 -2.28 8.42 21.24
C LYS A 204 -3.59 7.92 20.63
N GLU A 205 -4.68 7.98 21.38
CA GLU A 205 -6.03 7.68 20.87
C GLU A 205 -6.64 8.90 20.18
N PHE A 206 -7.46 8.68 19.15
CA PHE A 206 -8.22 9.74 18.47
C PHE A 206 -9.74 9.67 18.73
N GLY A 207 -10.20 8.67 19.49
CA GLY A 207 -11.61 8.40 19.75
C GLY A 207 -12.31 7.64 18.61
N PRO A 208 -13.63 7.39 18.73
CA PRO A 208 -14.39 6.63 17.74
C PRO A 208 -14.72 7.44 16.48
N ILE A 209 -14.73 6.78 15.32
CA ILE A 209 -15.19 7.38 14.06
C ILE A 209 -16.72 7.39 14.03
N GLU A 210 -17.32 8.54 14.36
CA GLU A 210 -18.78 8.73 14.33
C GLU A 210 -19.39 8.45 12.94
N ASN A 211 -20.70 8.16 12.91
CA ASN A 211 -21.48 7.96 11.68
C ASN A 211 -21.01 6.82 10.75
N THR A 212 -20.12 5.95 11.24
CA THR A 212 -19.67 4.71 10.58
C THR A 212 -20.14 3.50 11.37
N ASN A 213 -20.37 2.37 10.69
CA ASN A 213 -20.79 1.12 11.34
C ASN A 213 -20.23 -0.15 10.71
N ARG A 214 -19.19 -0.01 9.88
CA ARG A 214 -18.45 -1.08 9.22
C ARG A 214 -16.95 -0.89 9.45
N TYR A 215 -16.17 -1.95 9.30
CA TYR A 215 -14.71 -1.92 9.40
C TYR A 215 -14.08 -0.83 8.51
N ILE A 216 -12.96 -0.26 8.97
CA ILE A 216 -12.03 0.46 8.09
C ILE A 216 -11.52 -0.52 7.02
N SER A 217 -11.63 -0.15 5.74
CA SER A 217 -11.23 -0.98 4.60
C SER A 217 -9.89 -0.58 4.00
N ALA A 218 -9.52 0.70 4.08
CA ALA A 218 -8.24 1.23 3.63
C ALA A 218 -7.83 2.45 4.46
N ALA A 219 -6.52 2.76 4.47
CA ALA A 219 -5.97 3.89 5.19
C ALA A 219 -4.69 4.40 4.51
N THR A 220 -4.36 5.66 4.71
CA THR A 220 -3.11 6.25 4.20
C THR A 220 -2.68 7.45 5.06
N ILE A 221 -1.37 7.65 5.22
CA ILE A 221 -0.77 8.78 5.95
C ILE A 221 -0.14 9.73 4.92
N SER A 222 -0.24 11.04 5.16
CA SER A 222 0.30 12.07 4.27
C SER A 222 1.83 11.98 4.13
N PRO A 223 2.41 12.54 3.04
CA PRO A 223 3.86 12.54 2.83
C PRO A 223 4.64 13.22 3.96
N ASP A 224 4.07 14.24 4.61
CA ASP A 224 4.64 14.96 5.76
C ASP A 224 4.41 14.26 7.12
N GLY A 225 3.70 13.13 7.14
CA GLY A 225 3.39 12.37 8.36
C GLY A 225 2.37 13.04 9.29
N ARG A 226 1.77 14.18 8.91
CA ARG A 226 0.90 14.97 9.78
C ARG A 226 -0.56 14.50 9.80
N PHE A 227 -1.08 14.01 8.68
CA PHE A 227 -2.48 13.67 8.51
C PHE A 227 -2.66 12.19 8.16
N ALA A 228 -3.74 11.59 8.65
CA ALA A 228 -4.22 10.31 8.16
C ALA A 228 -5.59 10.47 7.50
N ALA A 229 -5.82 9.68 6.45
CA ALA A 229 -7.11 9.53 5.80
C ALA A 229 -7.54 8.06 5.88
N LEU A 230 -8.72 7.81 6.45
CA LEU A 230 -9.28 6.50 6.73
C LEU A 230 -10.55 6.28 5.91
N VAL A 231 -10.63 5.15 5.22
CA VAL A 231 -11.84 4.72 4.51
C VAL A 231 -12.60 3.73 5.37
N SER A 232 -13.88 4.01 5.60
CA SER A 232 -14.83 3.09 6.22
C SER A 232 -16.19 3.20 5.53
N ASN A 233 -17.15 2.38 5.96
CA ASN A 233 -18.49 2.34 5.39
C ASN A 233 -19.56 2.62 6.46
N THR A 234 -20.71 3.12 6.00
CA THR A 234 -21.93 3.26 6.81
C THR A 234 -23.12 2.65 6.06
N ALA A 235 -23.87 1.76 6.69
CA ALA A 235 -25.04 1.13 6.08
C ALA A 235 -26.09 2.18 5.68
N VAL A 236 -26.48 2.21 4.40
CA VAL A 236 -27.59 3.05 3.90
C VAL A 236 -28.89 2.27 3.90
N ILE A 237 -28.82 1.00 3.48
CA ILE A 237 -29.93 0.05 3.57
C ILE A 237 -29.38 -1.18 4.32
N PRO A 238 -29.92 -1.52 5.51
CA PRO A 238 -29.48 -2.67 6.29
C PRO A 238 -29.31 -3.92 5.43
N ASP A 239 -28.11 -4.50 5.52
CA ASP A 239 -27.65 -5.74 4.87
C ASP A 239 -27.80 -5.82 3.34
N LYS A 240 -28.11 -4.69 2.68
CA LYS A 240 -28.11 -4.57 1.21
C LYS A 240 -27.02 -3.67 0.67
N CYS A 241 -26.81 -2.47 1.25
CA CYS A 241 -25.74 -1.60 0.80
C CYS A 241 -25.26 -0.57 1.83
N ASP A 242 -23.99 -0.24 1.72
CA ASP A 242 -23.33 0.83 2.44
C ASP A 242 -23.10 2.07 1.55
N ARG A 243 -22.65 3.16 2.18
CA ARG A 243 -22.00 4.33 1.57
C ARG A 243 -20.60 4.50 2.16
N ALA A 244 -19.63 4.84 1.32
CA ALA A 244 -18.26 5.13 1.74
C ALA A 244 -18.17 6.44 2.55
N ILE A 245 -17.38 6.43 3.61
CA ILE A 245 -17.03 7.58 4.45
C ILE A 245 -15.50 7.72 4.47
N VAL A 246 -14.99 8.94 4.37
CA VAL A 246 -13.55 9.22 4.47
C VAL A 246 -13.30 10.12 5.68
N SER A 247 -12.60 9.59 6.67
CA SER A 247 -12.32 10.28 7.94
C SER A 247 -10.91 10.83 7.91
N LEU A 248 -10.75 12.12 8.21
CA LEU A 248 -9.45 12.79 8.27
C LEU A 248 -9.04 13.00 9.73
N ILE A 249 -7.78 12.76 10.04
CA ILE A 249 -7.20 12.90 11.39
C ILE A 249 -5.94 13.74 11.30
N ASP A 250 -5.84 14.81 12.09
CA ASP A 250 -4.56 15.49 12.36
C ASP A 250 -3.82 14.74 13.47
N LEU A 251 -2.81 13.96 13.06
CA LEU A 251 -2.01 13.12 13.94
C LEU A 251 -1.21 13.97 14.94
N SER A 252 -0.95 15.24 14.62
CA SER A 252 -0.22 16.18 15.50
C SER A 252 -1.14 16.83 16.53
N SER A 253 -2.19 17.54 16.12
CA SER A 253 -2.94 18.46 17.00
C SER A 253 -3.90 17.79 17.96
N GLY A 254 -4.36 16.55 17.68
CA GLY A 254 -5.38 15.89 18.50
C GLY A 254 -6.77 16.53 18.38
N ALA A 255 -7.00 17.27 17.29
CA ALA A 255 -8.34 17.73 16.91
C ALA A 255 -9.30 16.54 16.69
N PRO A 256 -10.62 16.72 16.84
CA PRO A 256 -11.61 15.69 16.57
C PRO A 256 -11.50 15.14 15.14
N ILE A 257 -11.84 13.86 14.97
CA ILE A 257 -11.83 13.18 13.66
C ILE A 257 -12.81 13.90 12.72
N GLN A 258 -12.31 14.47 11.63
CA GLN A 258 -13.13 15.14 10.63
C GLN A 258 -13.73 14.09 9.68
N ASN A 259 -14.95 13.68 9.94
CA ASN A 259 -15.72 12.85 9.02
C ASN A 259 -16.09 13.66 7.76
N THR A 260 -15.70 13.15 6.59
CA THR A 260 -16.00 13.72 5.28
C THR A 260 -16.59 12.67 4.36
N THR A 261 -17.25 13.08 3.28
CA THR A 261 -17.88 12.16 2.34
C THR A 261 -17.84 12.76 0.93
N PRO A 262 -17.29 12.07 -0.08
CA PRO A 262 -17.48 12.42 -1.48
C PRO A 262 -18.98 12.49 -1.80
N ALA A 263 -19.40 13.44 -2.64
CA ALA A 263 -20.83 13.73 -2.89
C ALA A 263 -21.48 12.68 -3.81
N VAL A 264 -21.59 11.44 -3.33
CA VAL A 264 -22.14 10.28 -4.03
C VAL A 264 -23.43 9.85 -3.37
N GLU A 265 -24.51 9.82 -4.16
CA GLU A 265 -25.84 9.42 -3.70
C GLU A 265 -26.01 7.89 -3.65
N GLY A 266 -26.69 7.41 -2.61
CA GLY A 266 -27.05 6.01 -2.47
C GLY A 266 -25.87 5.09 -2.21
N CYS A 267 -26.00 3.84 -2.67
CA CYS A 267 -25.06 2.77 -2.44
C CYS A 267 -23.68 3.05 -3.07
N SER A 268 -22.62 3.04 -2.26
CA SER A 268 -21.26 3.31 -2.74
C SER A 268 -20.19 2.69 -1.85
N TYR A 269 -19.07 2.31 -2.44
CA TYR A 269 -17.88 1.86 -1.74
C TYR A 269 -16.62 2.50 -2.32
N ALA A 270 -15.68 2.82 -1.43
CA ALA A 270 -14.36 3.26 -1.83
C ALA A 270 -13.48 2.03 -2.11
N ARG A 271 -12.75 2.04 -3.23
CA ARG A 271 -11.78 1.00 -3.60
C ARG A 271 -10.40 1.30 -3.02
N PHE A 272 -9.87 2.48 -3.31
CA PHE A 272 -8.50 2.89 -2.97
C PHE A 272 -8.49 4.33 -2.46
N ILE A 273 -7.56 4.63 -1.54
CA ILE A 273 -7.26 5.97 -1.04
C ILE A 273 -5.74 6.17 -1.05
N ARG A 274 -5.28 7.36 -1.44
CA ARG A 274 -3.85 7.72 -1.48
C ARG A 274 -3.64 9.23 -1.42
N TRP A 275 -2.43 9.66 -1.11
CA TRP A 275 -2.01 11.06 -1.24
C TRP A 275 -1.26 11.23 -2.56
N ASP A 276 -1.89 11.92 -3.53
CA ASP A 276 -1.28 12.22 -4.85
C ASP A 276 -0.54 13.57 -4.88
N ASN A 277 -0.72 14.36 -3.83
CA ASN A 277 -0.20 15.71 -3.64
C ASN A 277 -0.23 16.08 -2.14
N GLU A 278 0.21 17.28 -1.81
CA GLU A 278 0.21 17.81 -0.43
C GLU A 278 -1.16 18.38 0.02
N THR A 279 -2.10 18.65 -0.90
CA THR A 279 -3.35 19.35 -0.57
C THR A 279 -4.45 18.42 -0.05
N GLY A 280 -4.40 17.12 -0.37
CA GLY A 280 -5.29 16.14 0.23
C GLY A 280 -5.20 14.74 -0.38
N PRO A 281 -5.87 13.75 0.23
CA PRO A 281 -6.04 12.44 -0.36
C PRO A 281 -6.96 12.49 -1.59
N SER A 282 -6.72 11.60 -2.55
CA SER A 282 -7.75 11.19 -3.51
C SER A 282 -8.33 9.83 -3.13
N VAL A 283 -9.57 9.57 -3.53
CA VAL A 283 -10.28 8.32 -3.30
C VAL A 283 -11.06 7.89 -4.54
N THR A 284 -10.96 6.61 -4.89
CA THR A 284 -11.75 6.01 -5.98
C THR A 284 -13.04 5.45 -5.40
N ILE A 285 -14.19 6.04 -5.74
CA ILE A 285 -15.52 5.58 -5.32
C ILE A 285 -16.19 4.83 -6.47
N GLN A 286 -16.71 3.63 -6.19
CA GLN A 286 -17.67 2.96 -7.04
C GLN A 286 -19.08 3.14 -6.47
N ARG A 287 -19.99 3.69 -7.27
CA ARG A 287 -21.44 3.70 -7.03
C ARG A 287 -22.00 2.35 -7.47
N SER A 288 -22.82 1.75 -6.62
CA SER A 288 -23.66 0.61 -6.98
C SER A 288 -25.09 1.09 -7.20
N THR A 289 -25.80 0.48 -8.13
CA THR A 289 -27.26 0.48 -8.18
C THR A 289 -27.77 -0.77 -7.44
N GLU A 290 -28.94 -0.70 -6.81
CA GLU A 290 -29.57 -1.86 -6.13
C GLU A 290 -30.01 -2.96 -7.11
N THR A 291 -30.00 -2.65 -8.40
CA THR A 291 -30.19 -3.57 -9.53
C THR A 291 -28.97 -3.46 -10.44
N ASP A 292 -28.39 -4.59 -10.87
CA ASP A 292 -26.98 -4.69 -11.34
C ASP A 292 -26.62 -3.97 -12.67
N SER A 293 -27.53 -3.22 -13.29
CA SER A 293 -27.36 -2.65 -14.63
C SER A 293 -26.61 -1.31 -14.70
N GLY A 294 -26.11 -0.76 -13.58
CA GLY A 294 -25.69 0.65 -13.51
C GLY A 294 -24.54 1.00 -12.56
N SER A 295 -23.59 0.10 -12.30
CA SER A 295 -22.40 0.46 -11.50
C SER A 295 -21.50 1.46 -12.25
N SER A 296 -20.96 2.47 -11.55
CA SER A 296 -20.03 3.44 -12.12
C SER A 296 -18.91 3.77 -11.14
N THR A 297 -17.70 4.04 -11.65
CA THR A 297 -16.54 4.38 -10.83
C THR A 297 -16.09 5.81 -11.14
N ALA A 298 -15.79 6.58 -10.09
CA ALA A 298 -15.32 7.96 -10.21
C ALA A 298 -14.29 8.25 -9.12
N ARG A 299 -13.21 8.95 -9.48
CA ARG A 299 -12.20 9.41 -8.54
C ARG A 299 -12.53 10.81 -8.04
N TRP A 300 -12.31 11.03 -6.75
CA TRP A 300 -12.54 12.28 -6.05
C TRP A 300 -11.24 12.74 -5.39
N GLN A 301 -10.97 14.05 -5.41
CA GLN A 301 -9.86 14.68 -4.70
C GLN A 301 -10.42 15.52 -3.54
N TYR A 302 -9.78 15.45 -2.38
CA TYR A 302 -10.03 16.40 -1.29
C TYR A 302 -9.10 17.61 -1.43
N ASP A 303 -9.67 18.80 -1.41
CA ASP A 303 -8.97 20.07 -1.17
C ASP A 303 -9.96 20.98 -0.44
N GLN A 304 -9.92 20.92 0.91
CA GLN A 304 -10.90 21.47 1.87
C GLN A 304 -12.34 20.90 1.75
N ARG A 305 -12.70 20.39 0.58
CA ARG A 305 -13.94 19.69 0.22
C ARG A 305 -13.64 18.65 -0.87
N TRP A 306 -14.53 17.67 -1.01
CA TRP A 306 -14.43 16.70 -2.11
C TRP A 306 -14.89 17.30 -3.43
N SER A 307 -14.09 17.12 -4.49
CA SER A 307 -14.48 17.38 -5.87
C SER A 307 -14.21 16.15 -6.74
N GLN A 308 -15.12 15.87 -7.68
CA GLN A 308 -14.96 14.75 -8.62
C GLN A 308 -13.99 15.15 -9.73
N LEU A 309 -13.05 14.28 -10.07
CA LEU A 309 -12.16 14.49 -11.22
C LEU A 309 -12.92 14.24 -12.55
N PRO A 310 -12.64 15.01 -13.62
CA PRO A 310 -13.47 15.03 -14.82
C PRO A 310 -13.35 13.77 -15.71
N GLU A 311 -12.33 12.95 -15.49
CA GLU A 311 -11.92 11.85 -16.37
C GLU A 311 -12.76 10.58 -16.12
N LYS A 312 -13.98 10.55 -16.64
CA LYS A 312 -14.99 9.49 -16.39
C LYS A 312 -14.55 8.04 -16.67
N THR A 313 -13.51 7.81 -17.48
CA THR A 313 -12.96 6.47 -17.76
C THR A 313 -11.81 6.10 -16.82
N ILE A 314 -11.15 7.07 -16.20
CA ILE A 314 -9.97 6.86 -15.37
C ILE A 314 -10.41 6.55 -13.94
N THR A 315 -10.25 5.29 -13.55
CA THR A 315 -10.63 4.80 -12.22
C THR A 315 -9.58 5.13 -11.17
N ASP A 316 -8.30 5.23 -11.57
CA ASP A 316 -7.18 5.56 -10.70
C ASP A 316 -5.99 6.11 -11.51
N THR A 317 -5.15 6.96 -10.92
CA THR A 317 -3.82 7.32 -11.48
C THR A 317 -2.77 7.48 -10.38
N ALA A 318 -1.51 7.35 -10.75
CA ALA A 318 -0.36 7.61 -9.91
C ALA A 318 0.76 8.28 -10.73
N LYS A 319 1.66 9.03 -10.09
CA LYS A 319 2.85 9.62 -10.74
C LYS A 319 4.13 8.94 -10.27
N THR A 320 4.89 8.42 -11.23
CA THR A 320 6.22 7.86 -11.00
C THR A 320 7.23 8.94 -10.58
N THR A 321 8.38 8.56 -10.03
CA THR A 321 9.42 9.53 -9.62
C THR A 321 10.00 10.33 -10.80
N ALA A 322 9.94 9.77 -12.01
CA ALA A 322 10.25 10.42 -13.29
C ALA A 322 9.17 11.41 -13.79
N GLY A 323 8.03 11.51 -13.10
CA GLY A 323 6.93 12.41 -13.46
C GLY A 323 5.98 11.89 -14.54
N ALA A 324 6.24 10.70 -15.10
CA ALA A 324 5.29 10.00 -15.95
C ALA A 324 4.10 9.48 -15.12
N THR A 325 2.89 9.55 -15.70
CA THR A 325 1.66 9.08 -15.06
C THR A 325 1.37 7.64 -15.44
N VAL A 326 0.91 6.85 -14.48
CA VAL A 326 0.30 5.53 -14.69
C VAL A 326 -1.19 5.68 -14.44
N GLU A 327 -2.02 5.16 -15.34
CA GLU A 327 -3.47 5.19 -15.22
C GLU A 327 -4.03 3.78 -15.15
N LEU A 328 -5.10 3.60 -14.38
CA LEU A 328 -6.01 2.46 -14.50
C LEU A 328 -7.34 2.97 -15.05
N ALA A 329 -7.70 2.60 -16.27
CA ALA A 329 -8.85 3.15 -16.97
C ALA A 329 -9.77 2.05 -17.54
N THR A 330 -11.08 2.26 -17.40
CA THR A 330 -12.12 1.39 -17.96
C THR A 330 -12.11 1.48 -19.48
N THR A 331 -12.03 0.33 -20.15
CA THR A 331 -11.91 0.23 -21.62
C THR A 331 -13.19 -0.16 -22.33
N ASP A 332 -14.18 -0.71 -21.63
CA ASP A 332 -15.44 -1.18 -22.21
C ASP A 332 -16.65 -1.02 -21.27
N ALA A 333 -17.84 -1.29 -21.80
CA ALA A 333 -19.09 -1.25 -21.04
C ALA A 333 -19.25 -2.40 -20.03
N SER A 334 -18.38 -3.41 -20.06
CA SER A 334 -18.34 -4.51 -19.08
C SER A 334 -17.58 -4.13 -17.80
N GLY A 335 -16.95 -2.94 -17.77
CA GLY A 335 -16.14 -2.48 -16.63
C GLY A 335 -14.72 -3.05 -16.61
N ASN A 336 -14.25 -3.69 -17.70
CA ASN A 336 -12.87 -4.14 -17.77
C ASN A 336 -11.92 -2.93 -17.78
N THR A 337 -10.81 -3.08 -17.09
CA THR A 337 -9.85 -2.00 -16.79
C THR A 337 -8.47 -2.35 -17.34
N SER A 338 -7.84 -1.41 -18.02
CA SER A 338 -6.45 -1.55 -18.53
C SER A 338 -5.52 -0.57 -17.83
N VAL A 339 -4.25 -0.97 -17.74
CA VAL A 339 -3.15 -0.14 -17.24
C VAL A 339 -2.52 0.60 -18.42
N PHE A 340 -2.38 1.91 -18.30
CA PHE A 340 -1.77 2.77 -19.32
C PHE A 340 -0.56 3.52 -18.75
N PHE A 341 0.50 3.65 -19.56
CA PHE A 341 1.62 4.55 -19.30
C PHE A 341 1.38 5.86 -20.06
N VAL A 342 1.55 6.99 -19.39
CA VAL A 342 1.40 8.32 -19.98
C VAL A 342 2.64 9.17 -19.71
N LYS A 343 3.35 9.49 -20.79
CA LYS A 343 4.59 10.28 -20.75
C LYS A 343 4.66 11.20 -21.97
N ASP A 344 5.04 12.46 -21.75
CA ASP A 344 5.20 13.47 -22.81
C ASP A 344 3.97 13.59 -23.74
N GLY A 345 2.77 13.43 -23.16
CA GLY A 345 1.48 13.42 -23.86
C GLY A 345 1.13 12.13 -24.61
N GLN A 346 2.06 11.18 -24.72
CA GLN A 346 1.84 9.87 -25.34
C GLN A 346 1.24 8.89 -24.32
N ARG A 347 0.12 8.26 -24.69
CA ARG A 347 -0.64 7.31 -23.84
C ARG A 347 -0.61 5.92 -24.48
N GLN A 348 -0.04 4.94 -23.79
CA GLN A 348 0.18 3.58 -24.30
C GLN A 348 -0.43 2.54 -23.36
N GLU A 349 -1.12 1.53 -23.90
CA GLU A 349 -1.65 0.40 -23.12
C GLU A 349 -0.50 -0.56 -22.77
N ILE A 350 -0.35 -0.88 -21.49
CA ILE A 350 0.69 -1.80 -20.99
C ILE A 350 0.10 -3.20 -20.74
N ALA A 351 -1.10 -3.24 -20.13
CA ALA A 351 -1.74 -4.48 -19.73
C ALA A 351 -3.27 -4.34 -19.69
N LYS A 352 -3.95 -5.46 -19.96
CA LYS A 352 -5.41 -5.60 -19.87
C LYS A 352 -5.81 -6.33 -18.60
N ASN A 353 -6.99 -6.02 -18.07
CA ASN A 353 -7.51 -6.57 -16.82
C ASN A 353 -6.58 -6.26 -15.62
N GLY A 354 -6.20 -5.00 -15.49
CA GLY A 354 -5.55 -4.46 -14.28
C GLY A 354 -6.59 -4.12 -13.21
N PHE A 355 -6.22 -4.15 -11.92
CA PHE A 355 -7.13 -3.87 -10.81
C PHE A 355 -6.59 -2.87 -9.78
N VAL A 356 -5.28 -2.90 -9.53
CA VAL A 356 -4.58 -1.98 -8.64
C VAL A 356 -3.33 -1.46 -9.35
N ILE A 357 -2.99 -0.19 -9.15
CA ILE A 357 -1.70 0.40 -9.53
C ILE A 357 -1.03 1.06 -8.32
N ALA A 358 0.29 0.99 -8.27
CA ALA A 358 1.13 1.59 -7.24
C ALA A 358 2.39 2.19 -7.85
N VAL A 359 2.95 3.20 -7.19
CA VAL A 359 4.23 3.83 -7.52
C VAL A 359 5.06 3.96 -6.24
N PRO A 360 6.39 4.08 -6.33
CA PRO A 360 7.23 4.58 -5.25
C PRO A 360 6.70 5.92 -4.71
N SER A 361 6.71 6.10 -3.38
CA SER A 361 6.40 7.40 -2.78
C SER A 361 7.52 8.38 -3.07
N ASN A 362 7.20 9.54 -3.64
CA ASN A 362 8.13 10.68 -3.68
C ASN A 362 8.39 11.14 -2.22
N ARG A 363 9.65 11.04 -1.77
CA ARG A 363 10.18 11.49 -0.49
C ARG A 363 11.56 12.11 -0.72
#